data_AF-A0A369B6W3-F1
#
_entry.id   AF-A0A369B6W3-F1
#
_cell.length_a   1.000
_cell.length_b   1.000
_cell.length_c   1.000
_cell.angle_alpha   90.00
_cell.angle_beta   90.00
_cell.angle_gamma   90.00
#
_symmetry.space_group_name_H-M   'P 1'
#
loop_
_entity.id
_entity.type
_entity.pdbx_description
1 polymer ?
#
loop_
_entity_poly.entity_id
_entity_poly.type
_entity_poly.pdbx_seq_one_letter_code
_entity_poly.pdbx_strand_id
1 'polypeptide(L)'
;MKKIIIVSLSIILIGVVSIYLYNYFTFKNAFDKAGIVTLGKTLIIEVNESDIRDYNFIEKNQELGKWKESEKNSFINYMKEKKLILKPGAYEINQGTAWEKAIEIFQFE
;
A
#
# COMPACT_ATOMS: atom_id res chain seq x y z
N MET A 1 -48.50 -16.97 15.87
CA MET A 1 -47.79 -17.05 14.57
C MET A 1 -47.09 -15.75 14.17
N LYS A 2 -47.79 -14.61 14.00
CA LYS A 2 -47.16 -13.32 13.61
C LYS A 2 -46.00 -12.85 14.52
N LYS A 3 -46.13 -13.00 15.85
CA LYS A 3 -45.07 -12.64 16.82
C LYS A 3 -43.80 -13.51 16.69
N ILE A 4 -43.96 -14.78 16.33
CA ILE A 4 -42.83 -15.72 16.16
C ILE A 4 -42.02 -15.33 14.91
N ILE A 5 -42.71 -14.99 13.82
CA ILE A 5 -42.09 -14.55 12.57
C ILE A 5 -41.26 -13.27 12.76
N ILE A 6 -41.78 -12.30 13.52
CA ILE A 6 -41.06 -11.05 13.83
C ILE A 6 -39.79 -11.32 14.64
N VAL A 7 -39.87 -12.20 15.64
CA VAL A 7 -38.70 -12.56 16.47
C VAL A 7 -37.64 -13.28 15.63
N SER A 8 -38.04 -14.20 14.74
CA SER A 8 -37.12 -14.89 13.83
C SER A 8 -36.42 -13.92 12.86
N LEU A 9 -37.15 -12.94 12.32
CA LEU A 9 -36.58 -11.90 11.44
C LEU A 9 -35.55 -11.03 12.16
N SER A 10 -35.81 -10.64 13.41
CA SER A 10 -34.86 -9.86 14.21
C SER A 10 -33.56 -10.61 14.46
N ILE A 11 -33.62 -11.92 14.73
CA ILE A 11 -32.44 -12.75 14.97
C ILE A 11 -31.59 -12.87 13.69
N ILE A 12 -32.24 -13.06 12.53
CA ILE A 12 -31.55 -13.11 11.23
C ILE A 12 -30.85 -11.78 10.95
N LEU A 13 -31.54 -10.65 11.17
CA LEU A 13 -30.97 -9.32 10.95
C LEU A 13 -29.74 -9.08 11.82
N ILE A 14 -29.81 -9.41 13.11
CA ILE A 14 -28.68 -9.30 14.05
C ILE A 14 -27.52 -10.20 13.59
N GLY A 15 -27.80 -11.41 13.11
CA GLY A 15 -26.79 -12.31 12.56
C GLY A 15 -26.06 -11.72 11.36
N VAL A 16 -26.80 -11.16 10.39
CA VAL A 16 -26.21 -10.52 9.19
C VAL A 16 -25.35 -9.32 9.56
N VAL A 17 -25.85 -8.44 10.44
CA VAL A 17 -25.10 -7.27 10.91
C VAL A 17 -23.83 -7.70 11.67
N SER A 18 -23.91 -8.76 12.48
CA SER A 18 -22.74 -9.27 13.23
C SER A 18 -21.68 -9.84 12.30
N ILE A 19 -22.05 -10.60 11.28
CA ILE A 19 -21.13 -11.12 10.26
C ILE A 19 -20.50 -9.98 9.47
N TYR A 20 -21.30 -8.98 9.08
CA TYR A 20 -20.81 -7.81 8.35
C TYR A 20 -19.80 -7.01 9.19
N LEU A 21 -20.12 -6.72 10.44
CA LEU A 21 -19.21 -6.04 11.37
C LEU A 21 -17.97 -6.88 11.64
N TYR A 22 -18.08 -8.19 11.81
CA TYR A 22 -16.93 -9.07 12.00
C TYR A 22 -15.99 -9.06 10.80
N ASN A 23 -16.54 -9.15 9.57
CA ASN A 23 -15.74 -9.06 8.36
C ASN A 23 -15.09 -7.67 8.21
N TYR A 24 -15.83 -6.60 8.52
CA TYR A 24 -15.29 -5.24 8.49
C TYR A 24 -14.17 -5.05 9.53
N PHE A 25 -14.36 -5.51 10.77
CA PHE A 25 -13.32 -5.44 11.82
C PHE A 25 -12.15 -6.36 11.53
N THR A 26 -12.36 -7.53 10.94
CA THR A 26 -11.28 -8.45 10.55
C THR A 26 -10.50 -7.89 9.37
N PHE A 27 -11.18 -7.30 8.38
CA PHE A 27 -10.54 -6.61 7.26
C PHE A 27 -9.77 -5.37 7.73
N LYS A 28 -10.37 -4.56 8.60
CA LYS A 28 -9.72 -3.39 9.21
C LYS A 28 -8.53 -3.79 10.07
N ASN A 29 -8.68 -4.80 10.93
CA ASN A 29 -7.59 -5.31 11.75
C ASN A 29 -6.52 -6.02 10.90
N ALA A 30 -6.87 -6.65 9.79
CA ALA A 30 -5.92 -7.20 8.84
C ALA A 30 -5.18 -6.06 8.10
N PHE A 31 -5.86 -4.96 7.76
CA PHE A 31 -5.24 -3.74 7.26
C PHE A 31 -4.29 -3.10 8.28
N ASP A 32 -4.73 -2.98 9.54
CA ASP A 32 -3.95 -2.38 10.63
C ASP A 32 -2.78 -3.30 11.06
N LYS A 33 -2.96 -4.65 11.01
CA LYS A 33 -1.92 -5.65 11.34
C LYS A 33 -1.01 -6.01 10.18
N ALA A 34 -1.42 -5.80 8.92
CA ALA A 34 -0.55 -5.96 7.74
C ALA A 34 0.57 -4.91 7.70
N GLY A 35 0.68 -4.07 8.72
CA GLY A 35 1.57 -2.93 8.73
C GLY A 35 0.90 -1.84 7.94
N ILE A 36 0.53 -0.79 8.65
CA ILE A 36 0.43 0.54 8.10
C ILE A 36 1.77 0.80 7.41
N VAL A 37 1.85 0.48 6.12
CA VAL A 37 2.44 1.36 5.13
C VAL A 37 2.03 2.75 5.57
N THR A 38 2.98 3.55 6.05
CA THR A 38 2.76 4.91 6.54
C THR A 38 2.19 5.76 5.41
N LEU A 39 0.88 5.64 5.18
CA LEU A 39 0.11 6.45 4.25
C LEU A 39 0.16 7.88 4.76
N GLY A 40 0.97 8.69 4.08
CA GLY A 40 1.01 10.14 4.29
C GLY A 40 2.39 10.78 4.31
N LYS A 41 3.48 10.03 4.22
CA LYS A 41 4.83 10.61 4.17
C LYS A 41 5.52 10.32 2.84
N THR A 42 6.13 11.34 2.25
CA THR A 42 6.84 11.25 0.97
C THR A 42 8.18 10.54 1.13
N LEU A 43 8.50 9.64 0.21
CA LEU A 43 9.80 9.04 -0.05
C LEU A 43 10.33 9.66 -1.34
N ILE A 44 11.56 10.18 -1.32
CA ILE A 44 12.23 10.63 -2.55
C ILE A 44 13.07 9.48 -3.09
N ILE A 45 12.83 9.15 -4.36
CA ILE A 45 13.66 8.26 -5.15
C ILE A 45 14.42 9.13 -6.15
N GLU A 46 15.74 9.17 -6.04
CA GLU A 46 16.60 9.81 -7.03
C GLU A 46 17.01 8.76 -8.06
N VAL A 47 16.74 9.07 -9.32
CA VAL A 47 17.20 8.28 -10.45
C VAL A 47 18.30 9.07 -11.12
N ASN A 48 19.49 8.49 -11.12
CA ASN A 48 20.64 8.95 -11.88
C ASN A 48 20.87 8.02 -13.07
N GLU A 49 21.63 8.46 -14.07
CA GLU A 49 21.90 7.69 -15.30
C GLU A 49 22.42 6.26 -15.04
N SER A 50 23.09 6.04 -13.90
CA SER A 50 23.70 4.77 -13.53
C SER A 50 23.12 4.12 -12.27
N ASP A 51 22.19 4.76 -11.56
CA ASP A 51 21.81 4.34 -10.20
C ASP A 51 20.41 4.81 -9.79
N ILE A 52 19.73 4.00 -8.97
CA ILE A 52 18.44 4.34 -8.34
C ILE A 52 18.65 4.34 -6.84
N ARG A 53 18.48 5.50 -6.20
CA ARG A 53 18.71 5.71 -4.77
C ARG A 53 17.44 6.15 -4.06
N ASP A 54 17.12 5.44 -3.00
CA ASP A 54 15.96 5.74 -2.15
C ASP A 54 16.48 6.53 -0.94
N TYR A 55 16.09 7.81 -0.84
CA TYR A 55 16.52 8.67 0.26
C TYR A 55 15.53 8.63 1.41
N ASN A 56 16.04 8.36 2.62
CA ASN A 56 15.26 8.47 3.84
C ASN A 56 14.99 9.94 4.15
N PHE A 57 13.74 10.29 4.41
CA PHE A 57 13.45 11.48 5.20
C PHE A 57 13.56 11.14 6.68
N ILE A 58 14.60 11.68 7.32
CA ILE A 58 14.75 11.61 8.77
C ILE A 58 13.84 12.68 9.37
N GLU A 59 12.62 12.30 9.73
CA GLU A 59 11.87 13.09 10.71
C GLU A 59 12.35 12.67 12.09
N LYS A 60 12.62 13.65 12.97
CA LYS A 60 13.18 13.46 14.32
C LYS A 60 12.66 12.16 14.96
N ASN A 61 13.54 11.15 15.03
CA ASN A 61 13.37 9.87 15.72
C ASN A 61 12.58 8.74 15.02
N GLN A 62 12.33 8.80 13.71
CA GLN A 62 11.81 7.63 12.99
C GLN A 62 12.54 7.41 11.66
N GLU A 63 13.30 6.31 11.56
CA GLU A 63 13.72 5.75 10.27
C GLU A 63 12.49 5.18 9.58
N LEU A 64 11.88 5.99 8.70
CA LEU A 64 10.74 5.54 7.93
C LEU A 64 11.17 4.84 6.63
N GLY A 65 10.40 3.82 6.27
CA GLY A 65 10.84 2.65 5.51
C GLY A 65 11.25 2.91 4.06
N LYS A 66 12.44 2.42 3.72
CA LYS A 66 12.91 2.18 2.35
C LYS A 66 12.08 1.06 1.70
N TRP A 67 12.10 1.01 0.38
CA TRP A 67 11.75 -0.24 -0.31
C TRP A 67 12.63 -1.37 0.20
N LYS A 68 12.02 -2.54 0.39
CA LYS A 68 12.81 -3.74 0.62
C LYS A 68 13.63 -4.03 -0.63
N GLU A 69 14.83 -4.55 -0.45
CA GLU A 69 15.73 -4.91 -1.55
C GLU A 69 15.04 -5.83 -2.58
N SER A 70 14.15 -6.73 -2.14
CA SER A 70 13.35 -7.57 -3.03
C SER A 70 12.38 -6.77 -3.92
N GLU A 71 11.72 -5.75 -3.35
CA GLU A 71 10.75 -4.91 -4.08
C GLU A 71 11.46 -4.04 -5.11
N LYS A 72 12.60 -3.44 -4.70
CA LYS A 72 13.47 -2.67 -5.59
C LYS A 72 13.96 -3.51 -6.77
N ASN A 73 14.42 -4.73 -6.51
CA ASN A 73 14.89 -5.63 -7.57
C ASN A 73 13.76 -6.08 -8.51
N SER A 74 12.56 -6.35 -8.00
CA SER A 74 11.38 -6.64 -8.83
C SER A 74 11.03 -5.46 -9.75
N PHE A 75 11.04 -4.24 -9.23
CA PHE A 75 10.82 -3.02 -10.02
C PHE A 75 11.88 -2.86 -11.13
N ILE A 76 13.16 -3.01 -10.80
CA ILE A 76 14.26 -2.92 -11.78
C ILE A 76 14.12 -3.99 -12.87
N ASN A 77 13.80 -5.23 -12.50
CA ASN A 77 13.62 -6.32 -13.46
C ASN A 77 12.45 -6.05 -14.40
N TYR A 78 11.31 -5.60 -13.86
CA TYR A 78 10.16 -5.21 -14.67
C TYR A 78 10.52 -4.14 -15.72
N MET A 79 11.25 -3.10 -15.32
CA MET A 79 11.69 -2.05 -16.26
C MET A 79 12.60 -2.60 -17.36
N LYS A 80 13.54 -3.49 -17.00
CA LYS A 80 14.42 -4.17 -17.98
C LYS A 80 13.62 -5.03 -18.96
N GLU A 81 12.68 -5.83 -18.47
CA GLU A 81 11.82 -6.68 -19.30
C GLU A 81 10.98 -5.86 -20.29
N LYS A 82 10.49 -4.70 -19.84
CA LYS A 82 9.66 -3.79 -20.63
C LYS A 82 10.47 -2.77 -21.46
N LYS A 83 11.80 -2.79 -21.37
CA LYS A 83 12.70 -1.81 -22.00
C LYS A 83 12.34 -0.36 -21.66
N LEU A 84 11.88 -0.13 -20.42
CA LEU A 84 11.55 1.20 -19.92
C LEU A 84 12.84 1.90 -19.46
N ILE A 85 13.04 3.14 -19.90
CA ILE A 85 14.15 3.98 -19.47
C ILE A 85 13.56 5.10 -18.62
N LEU A 86 13.98 5.16 -17.36
CA LEU A 86 13.60 6.23 -16.44
C LEU A 86 14.36 7.50 -16.79
N LYS A 87 13.68 8.63 -16.84
CA LYS A 87 14.35 9.93 -16.92
C LYS A 87 15.09 10.20 -15.61
N PRO A 88 16.33 10.73 -15.65
CA PRO A 88 17.01 11.18 -14.45
C PRO A 88 16.20 12.26 -13.72
N GLY A 89 16.17 12.20 -12.40
CA GLY A 89 15.43 13.15 -11.58
C GLY A 89 15.07 12.64 -10.18
N ALA A 90 14.51 13.53 -9.38
CA ALA A 90 13.94 13.19 -8.08
C ALA A 90 12.44 12.94 -8.21
N TYR A 91 11.99 11.76 -7.77
CA TYR A 91 10.61 11.33 -7.80
C TYR A 91 10.07 11.22 -6.39
N GLU A 92 8.91 11.83 -6.15
CA GLU A 92 8.22 11.81 -4.86
C GLU A 92 7.14 10.74 -4.88
N ILE A 93 7.30 9.70 -4.05
CA ILE A 93 6.30 8.64 -3.88
C ILE A 93 5.82 8.59 -2.45
N ASN A 94 4.58 8.15 -2.20
CA ASN A 94 4.15 7.91 -0.83
C ASN A 94 4.87 6.66 -0.28
N GLN A 95 5.28 6.70 0.98
CA GLN A 95 5.87 5.52 1.64
C GLN A 95 4.93 4.32 1.53
N GLY A 96 5.53 3.15 1.27
CA GLY A 96 4.88 1.87 0.97
C GLY A 96 3.92 1.89 -0.23
N THR A 97 4.09 2.84 -1.15
CA THR A 97 3.58 2.69 -2.51
C THR A 97 4.15 1.42 -3.11
N ALA A 98 3.27 0.48 -3.46
CA ALA A 98 3.62 -0.73 -4.18
C ALA A 98 4.22 -0.39 -5.55
N TRP A 99 5.16 -1.18 -6.05
CA TRP A 99 5.92 -0.86 -7.26
C TRP A 99 5.02 -0.70 -8.50
N GLU A 100 3.89 -1.43 -8.57
CA GLU A 100 2.91 -1.33 -9.64
C GLU A 100 2.34 0.09 -9.74
N LYS A 101 2.09 0.72 -8.59
CA LYS A 101 1.64 2.11 -8.52
C LYS A 101 2.80 3.10 -8.66
N ALA A 102 3.99 2.72 -8.22
CA ALA A 102 5.17 3.58 -8.32
C ALA A 102 5.53 3.87 -9.78
N ILE A 103 5.36 2.91 -10.69
CA ILE A 103 5.56 3.07 -12.13
C ILE A 103 4.83 4.30 -12.68
N GLU A 104 3.59 4.55 -12.23
CA GLU A 104 2.77 5.68 -12.70
C GLU A 104 3.36 7.05 -12.31
N ILE A 105 4.24 7.08 -11.31
CA ILE A 105 4.87 8.30 -10.80
C ILE A 105 6.15 8.64 -11.58
N PHE A 106 6.80 7.64 -12.16
CA PHE A 106 8.04 7.83 -12.89
C PHE A 106 7.80 8.36 -14.31
N GLN A 107 8.70 9.24 -14.76
CA GLN A 107 8.73 9.71 -16.14
C GLN A 107 9.64 8.81 -16.96
N PHE A 108 9.15 8.38 -18.12
CA PHE A 108 9.90 7.53 -19.04
C PHE A 108 10.31 8.32 -20.30
N GLU A 109 11.38 7.88 -20.95
CA GLU A 109 11.80 8.36 -22.28
C GLU A 109 10.91 7.84 -23.41
#